data_AF-A0A163Y2A4-F1
#
_entry.id   AF-A0A163Y2A4-F1
#
_cell.length_a   1.000
_cell.length_b   1.000
_cell.length_c   1.000
_cell.angle_alpha   90.00
_cell.angle_beta   90.00
_cell.angle_gamma   90.00
#
_symmetry.space_group_name_H-M   'P 1'
#
loop_
_entity.id
_entity.type
_entity.pdbx_description
1 polymer ?
#
loop_
_entity_poly.entity_id
_entity_poly.type
_entity_poly.pdbx_seq_one_letter_code
_entity_poly.pdbx_strand_id
1 'polypeptide(L)'
;MLFWKKETQLDRIKNKLEKAMHKDTDLLVFGASSHKYRVYEKLTAKELADWQAKNQVILPEPYTQFLTKVGNGGAGPYYGIYSIEKAASYTERNALTAKCVLHPRMTKEEWNRLTEPLTNDEDISDSEYDAACNMVMGGMLCIGTQGCEYDMYLVLEGEHRGKIVYTSGFYPDHPFFFVYEDNFLDWYERWLDEIILDYDIAWFGSKMPGDENALIQVYHNAPNEEIKSKALDGMFKFKKISQPTIDFLKNVADQGQKDRITAIQLICKTSLDAGRDYLLELLHSDRNEDLLHALQILNWYGKSVDLSEFIKVIVQSLDRVHDPETLRHVGYVLEPSGAITFQNFAPFLCHADSDIQTAAIYATRSCNDKSDNWEIIEQVLMGGNKEVVKNSILFWGIVPHEKLLPYYKAAWPEYKNNNNFRKKFIDCLKELNLPDDYFDKE
;
A
#
# COMPACT_ATOMS: atom_id res chain seq x y z
N MET A 1 51.40 -13.48 -17.63
CA MET A 1 50.03 -13.13 -18.03
C MET A 1 49.11 -13.40 -16.86
N LEU A 2 48.70 -12.38 -16.11
CA LEU A 2 47.57 -12.54 -15.18
C LEU A 2 46.29 -12.56 -16.02
N PHE A 3 45.65 -13.71 -16.11
CA PHE A 3 44.29 -13.81 -16.62
C PHE A 3 43.36 -13.19 -15.57
N TRP A 4 42.95 -11.94 -15.78
CA TRP A 4 41.88 -11.33 -15.00
C TRP A 4 40.60 -12.10 -15.35
N LYS A 5 40.16 -12.98 -14.45
CA LYS A 5 38.91 -13.71 -14.62
C LYS A 5 37.77 -12.68 -14.58
N LYS A 6 37.04 -12.52 -15.69
CA LYS A 6 35.92 -11.59 -15.79
C LYS A 6 34.87 -11.98 -14.74
N GLU A 7 34.48 -11.04 -13.90
CA GLU A 7 33.50 -11.26 -12.83
C GLU A 7 32.16 -11.72 -13.43
N THR A 8 31.64 -12.86 -12.95
CA THR A 8 30.34 -13.37 -13.41
C THR A 8 29.19 -12.72 -12.65
N GLN A 9 27.95 -12.79 -13.17
CA GLN A 9 26.76 -12.31 -12.46
C GLN A 9 26.60 -12.96 -11.08
N LEU A 10 26.88 -14.25 -10.98
CA LEU A 10 26.81 -14.99 -9.71
C LEU A 10 27.87 -14.52 -8.70
N ASP A 11 29.05 -14.10 -9.18
CA ASP A 11 30.08 -13.51 -8.33
C ASP A 11 29.63 -12.13 -7.83
N ARG A 12 29.04 -11.31 -8.70
CA ARG A 12 28.45 -10.01 -8.31
C ARG A 12 27.34 -10.17 -7.27
N ILE A 13 26.42 -11.11 -7.47
CA ILE A 13 25.32 -11.38 -6.52
C ILE A 13 25.86 -11.73 -5.13
N LYS A 14 26.88 -12.59 -5.04
CA LYS A 14 27.51 -12.94 -3.75
C LYS A 14 28.13 -11.71 -3.08
N ASN A 15 28.88 -10.92 -3.84
CA ASN A 15 29.48 -9.68 -3.35
C ASN A 15 28.41 -8.66 -2.91
N LYS A 16 27.29 -8.59 -3.64
CA LYS A 16 26.17 -7.69 -3.34
C LYS A 16 25.37 -8.12 -2.12
N LEU A 17 25.22 -9.42 -1.84
CA LEU A 17 24.63 -9.91 -0.59
C LEU A 17 25.38 -9.38 0.63
N GLU A 18 26.71 -9.44 0.60
CA GLU A 18 27.54 -8.87 1.66
C GLU A 18 27.36 -7.35 1.74
N LYS A 19 27.39 -6.63 0.61
CA LYS A 19 27.20 -5.17 0.61
C LYS A 19 25.81 -4.75 1.12
N ALA A 20 24.76 -5.46 0.73
CA ALA A 20 23.40 -5.22 1.19
C ALA A 20 23.29 -5.45 2.71
N MET A 21 23.89 -6.52 3.23
CA MET A 21 23.97 -6.76 4.67
C MET A 21 24.70 -5.64 5.44
N HIS A 22 25.78 -5.08 4.88
CA HIS A 22 26.48 -3.95 5.48
C HIS A 22 25.71 -2.62 5.34
N LYS A 23 24.84 -2.49 4.34
CA LYS A 23 23.99 -1.30 4.16
C LYS A 23 22.79 -1.33 5.12
N ASP A 24 22.24 -2.52 5.39
CA ASP A 24 21.11 -2.74 6.28
C ASP A 24 21.54 -3.42 7.59
N THR A 25 22.46 -2.79 8.34
CA THR A 25 23.00 -3.35 9.60
C THR A 25 21.93 -3.58 10.66
N ASP A 26 20.89 -2.75 10.65
CA ASP A 26 19.77 -2.81 11.60
C ASP A 26 18.64 -3.74 11.13
N LEU A 27 18.78 -4.37 9.96
CA LEU A 27 17.82 -5.30 9.36
C LEU A 27 16.41 -4.69 9.21
N LEU A 28 16.36 -3.43 8.76
CA LEU A 28 15.15 -2.63 8.56
C LEU A 28 14.47 -2.93 7.23
N VAL A 29 15.20 -3.50 6.25
CA VAL A 29 14.55 -3.98 5.02
C VAL A 29 13.54 -5.05 5.40
N PHE A 30 12.33 -4.94 4.83
CA PHE A 30 11.25 -5.87 5.12
C PHE A 30 11.69 -7.33 4.89
N GLY A 31 11.55 -8.16 5.93
CA GLY A 31 11.96 -9.56 5.96
C GLY A 31 13.44 -9.85 6.22
N ALA A 32 14.32 -8.83 6.18
CA ALA A 32 15.75 -8.99 6.45
C ALA A 32 16.04 -9.47 7.88
N SER A 33 15.19 -9.12 8.86
CA SER A 33 15.30 -9.62 10.23
C SER A 33 15.21 -11.15 10.35
N SER A 34 14.55 -11.80 9.38
CA SER A 34 14.36 -13.25 9.32
C SER A 34 15.52 -13.94 8.62
N HIS A 35 15.83 -13.58 7.37
CA HIS A 35 16.86 -14.26 6.58
C HIS A 35 18.28 -13.71 6.82
N LYS A 36 18.44 -12.49 7.35
CA LYS A 36 19.71 -11.84 7.71
C LYS A 36 20.75 -11.84 6.58
N TYR A 37 20.28 -11.68 5.35
CA TYR A 37 21.08 -11.80 4.11
C TYR A 37 21.83 -13.14 3.94
N ARG A 38 21.44 -14.19 4.66
CA ARG A 38 22.02 -15.52 4.55
C ARG A 38 21.23 -16.39 3.59
N VAL A 39 21.92 -16.95 2.60
CA VAL A 39 21.39 -17.99 1.73
C VAL A 39 21.58 -19.37 2.38
N TYR A 40 20.77 -20.35 1.99
CA TYR A 40 20.90 -21.73 2.44
C TYR A 40 22.05 -22.44 1.72
N GLU A 41 22.37 -23.66 2.14
CA GLU A 41 23.41 -24.48 1.49
C GLU A 41 23.07 -24.74 0.02
N LYS A 42 24.11 -24.83 -0.82
CA LYS A 42 23.95 -25.02 -2.26
C LYS A 42 23.61 -26.47 -2.56
N LEU A 43 22.80 -26.68 -3.59
CA LEU A 43 22.61 -28.01 -4.15
C LEU A 43 23.83 -28.44 -4.96
N THR A 44 24.18 -29.71 -4.85
CA THR A 44 25.06 -30.36 -5.82
C THR A 44 24.34 -30.55 -7.15
N ALA A 45 25.11 -30.70 -8.23
CA ALA A 45 24.53 -30.98 -9.55
C ALA A 45 23.72 -32.28 -9.57
N LYS A 46 24.11 -33.27 -8.74
CA LYS A 46 23.39 -34.54 -8.62
C LYS A 46 22.05 -34.36 -7.92
N GLU A 47 22.01 -33.69 -6.77
CA GLU A 47 20.76 -33.44 -6.04
C GLU A 47 19.75 -32.68 -6.89
N LEU A 48 20.20 -31.67 -7.63
CA LEU A 48 19.33 -30.93 -8.55
C LEU A 48 18.83 -31.80 -9.70
N ALA A 49 19.69 -32.63 -10.30
CA ALA A 49 19.29 -33.54 -11.37
C ALA A 49 18.27 -34.59 -10.88
N ASP A 50 18.50 -35.17 -9.70
CA ASP A 50 17.59 -36.14 -9.07
C ASP A 50 16.24 -35.49 -8.75
N TRP A 51 16.23 -34.24 -8.25
CA TRP A 51 15.00 -33.49 -7.99
C TRP A 51 14.22 -33.18 -9.28
N GLN A 52 14.89 -32.72 -10.33
CA GLN A 52 14.26 -32.43 -11.63
C GLN A 52 13.66 -33.70 -12.26
N ALA A 53 14.38 -34.82 -12.20
CA ALA A 53 13.89 -36.11 -12.68
C ALA A 53 12.66 -36.59 -11.89
N LYS A 54 12.69 -36.48 -10.55
CA LYS A 54 11.58 -36.87 -9.67
C LYS A 54 10.31 -36.06 -9.96
N ASN A 55 10.44 -34.77 -10.25
CA ASN A 55 9.31 -33.87 -10.49
C ASN A 55 9.00 -33.67 -11.98
N GLN A 56 9.72 -34.35 -12.88
CA GLN A 56 9.53 -34.29 -14.34
C GLN A 56 9.56 -32.86 -14.90
N VAL A 57 10.40 -32.00 -14.33
CA VAL A 57 10.51 -30.59 -14.69
C VAL A 57 11.96 -30.22 -14.95
N ILE A 58 12.18 -29.35 -15.93
CA ILE A 58 13.48 -28.73 -16.17
C ILE A 58 13.36 -27.27 -15.72
N LEU A 59 14.13 -26.87 -14.71
CA LEU A 59 14.11 -25.52 -14.18
C LEU A 59 14.78 -24.52 -15.13
N PRO A 60 14.41 -23.23 -15.07
CA PRO A 60 15.11 -22.18 -15.79
C PRO A 60 16.60 -22.11 -15.42
N GLU A 61 17.47 -22.03 -16.42
CA GLU A 61 18.93 -22.07 -16.23
C GLU A 61 19.46 -20.99 -15.27
N PRO A 62 18.97 -19.73 -15.27
CA PRO A 62 19.37 -18.77 -14.25
C PRO A 62 19.05 -19.22 -12.81
N TYR A 63 17.94 -19.93 -12.61
CA TYR A 63 17.54 -20.46 -11.30
C TYR A 63 18.35 -21.71 -10.91
N THR A 64 18.66 -22.62 -11.85
CA THR A 64 19.56 -23.77 -11.58
C THR A 64 20.95 -23.30 -11.15
N GLN A 65 21.45 -22.24 -11.79
CA GLN A 65 22.71 -21.61 -11.43
C GLN A 65 22.66 -20.98 -10.03
N PHE A 66 21.57 -20.29 -9.67
CA PHE A 66 21.39 -19.77 -8.32
C PHE A 66 21.47 -20.88 -7.26
N LEU A 67 20.67 -21.94 -7.43
CA LEU A 67 20.59 -23.05 -6.47
C LEU A 67 21.91 -23.78 -6.24
N THR A 68 22.72 -23.91 -7.30
CA THR A 68 23.98 -24.67 -7.25
C THR A 68 25.22 -23.82 -6.98
N LYS A 69 25.16 -22.51 -7.23
CA LYS A 69 26.32 -21.61 -7.10
C LYS A 69 26.19 -20.60 -5.98
N VAL A 70 24.96 -20.18 -5.64
CA VAL A 70 24.66 -19.20 -4.58
C VAL A 70 24.12 -19.92 -3.35
N GLY A 71 22.93 -20.50 -3.42
CA GLY A 71 22.31 -21.27 -2.33
C GLY A 71 20.92 -21.80 -2.68
N ASN A 72 20.47 -22.87 -1.99
CA ASN A 72 19.14 -23.46 -2.15
C ASN A 72 18.04 -22.62 -1.47
N GLY A 73 17.90 -21.36 -1.86
CA GLY A 73 17.01 -20.39 -1.21
C GLY A 73 17.67 -19.62 -0.06
N GLY A 74 16.88 -19.11 0.87
CA GLY A 74 17.30 -18.24 1.97
C GLY A 74 17.04 -16.77 1.65
N ALA A 75 18.05 -15.92 1.79
CA ALA A 75 17.92 -14.49 1.54
C ALA A 75 17.34 -14.15 0.17
N GLY A 76 16.40 -13.22 0.15
CA GLY A 76 15.72 -12.70 -1.04
C GLY A 76 14.74 -11.61 -0.64
N PRO A 77 14.03 -11.00 -1.60
CA PRO A 77 12.97 -10.04 -1.32
C PRO A 77 11.94 -10.59 -0.33
N TYR A 78 11.33 -9.68 0.45
CA TYR A 78 10.30 -10.01 1.43
C TYR A 78 10.77 -11.10 2.41
N TYR A 79 10.01 -12.19 2.58
CA TYR A 79 10.37 -13.28 3.50
C TYR A 79 11.47 -14.22 2.96
N GLY A 80 12.09 -13.87 1.82
CA GLY A 80 13.17 -14.63 1.20
C GLY A 80 12.68 -15.69 0.22
N ILE A 81 13.63 -16.47 -0.29
CA ILE A 81 13.42 -17.53 -1.26
C ILE A 81 13.31 -18.87 -0.53
N TYR A 82 12.28 -19.64 -0.84
CA TYR A 82 12.13 -21.00 -0.35
C TYR A 82 13.24 -21.91 -0.88
N SER A 83 13.59 -22.92 -0.08
CA SER A 83 14.33 -24.05 -0.62
C SER A 83 13.51 -24.76 -1.68
N ILE A 84 14.14 -25.46 -2.61
CA ILE A 84 13.42 -26.13 -3.69
C ILE A 84 12.42 -27.18 -3.18
N GLU A 85 12.71 -27.79 -2.03
CA GLU A 85 11.83 -28.74 -1.36
C GLU A 85 10.60 -28.03 -0.78
N LYS A 86 10.79 -26.88 -0.13
CA LYS A 86 9.70 -26.08 0.40
C LYS A 86 8.85 -25.52 -0.74
N ALA A 87 9.46 -24.97 -1.78
CA ALA A 87 8.79 -24.51 -3.00
C ALA A 87 7.89 -25.60 -3.60
N ALA A 88 8.40 -26.83 -3.74
CA ALA A 88 7.62 -27.97 -4.22
C ALA A 88 6.46 -28.35 -3.31
N SER A 89 6.57 -28.16 -1.99
CA SER A 89 5.47 -28.46 -1.06
C SER A 89 4.28 -27.48 -1.16
N TYR A 90 4.50 -26.29 -1.75
CA TYR A 90 3.46 -25.30 -2.03
C TYR A 90 3.00 -25.34 -3.49
N THR A 91 3.44 -26.31 -4.29
CA THR A 91 3.08 -26.41 -5.69
C THR A 91 2.71 -27.84 -6.01
N GLU A 92 1.44 -28.06 -6.32
CA GLU A 92 0.94 -29.36 -6.73
C GLU A 92 1.74 -29.94 -7.90
N ARG A 93 1.97 -31.26 -7.88
CA ARG A 93 2.87 -31.89 -8.88
C ARG A 93 2.37 -31.67 -10.31
N ASN A 94 1.06 -31.70 -10.52
CA ASN A 94 0.47 -31.50 -11.85
C ASN A 94 0.68 -30.07 -12.36
N ALA A 95 0.71 -29.08 -11.46
CA ALA A 95 1.04 -27.70 -11.82
C ALA A 95 2.49 -27.58 -12.31
N LEU A 96 3.46 -28.31 -11.74
CA LEU A 96 4.88 -28.22 -12.15
C LEU A 96 5.13 -28.59 -13.62
N THR A 97 4.33 -29.49 -14.16
CA THR A 97 4.45 -30.00 -15.54
C THR A 97 3.49 -29.33 -16.52
N ALA A 98 2.58 -28.48 -16.03
CA ALA A 98 1.66 -27.72 -16.87
C ALA A 98 2.38 -26.57 -17.58
N LYS A 99 1.66 -25.85 -18.44
CA LYS A 99 2.16 -24.66 -19.12
C LYS A 99 1.55 -23.41 -18.49
N CYS A 100 2.37 -22.39 -18.25
CA CYS A 100 1.88 -21.12 -17.74
C CYS A 100 0.95 -20.45 -18.75
N VAL A 101 -0.27 -20.13 -18.28
CA VAL A 101 -1.30 -19.44 -19.06
C VAL A 101 -1.28 -17.92 -18.82
N LEU A 102 -0.59 -17.45 -17.78
CA LEU A 102 -0.49 -16.04 -17.44
C LEU A 102 0.45 -15.31 -18.39
N HIS A 103 0.08 -14.09 -18.80
CA HIS A 103 0.92 -13.23 -19.63
C HIS A 103 0.78 -11.75 -19.24
N PRO A 104 1.81 -10.90 -19.43
CA PRO A 104 1.84 -9.51 -18.97
C PRO A 104 0.73 -8.60 -19.53
N ARG A 105 0.07 -9.01 -20.62
CA ARG A 105 -1.00 -8.25 -21.30
C ARG A 105 -2.39 -8.85 -21.09
N MET A 106 -2.54 -9.76 -20.13
CA MET A 106 -3.84 -10.36 -19.81
C MET A 106 -4.79 -9.29 -19.31
N THR A 107 -6.00 -9.23 -19.87
CA THR A 107 -6.99 -8.25 -19.44
C THR A 107 -7.68 -8.69 -18.15
N LYS A 108 -8.35 -7.75 -17.46
CA LYS A 108 -9.14 -8.07 -16.27
C LYS A 108 -10.26 -9.06 -16.59
N GLU A 109 -10.88 -8.94 -17.76
CA GLU A 109 -11.95 -9.83 -18.22
C GLU A 109 -11.44 -11.24 -18.56
N GLU A 110 -10.20 -11.36 -19.05
CA GLU A 110 -9.54 -12.65 -19.24
C GLU A 110 -9.21 -13.29 -17.89
N TRP A 111 -8.64 -12.53 -16.96
CA TRP A 111 -8.36 -12.98 -15.59
C TRP A 111 -9.63 -13.45 -14.87
N ASN A 112 -10.68 -12.63 -14.84
CA ASN A 112 -11.92 -12.94 -14.12
C ASN A 112 -12.58 -14.22 -14.66
N ARG A 113 -12.52 -14.47 -15.98
CA ARG A 113 -13.01 -15.74 -16.57
C ARG A 113 -12.15 -16.93 -16.20
N LEU A 114 -10.83 -16.74 -16.12
CA LEU A 114 -9.89 -17.80 -15.74
C LEU A 114 -10.08 -18.21 -14.27
N THR A 115 -10.41 -17.25 -13.38
CA THR A 115 -10.58 -17.49 -11.94
C THR A 115 -12.03 -17.70 -11.50
N GLU A 116 -13.02 -17.53 -12.38
CA GLU A 116 -14.46 -17.65 -12.06
C GLU A 116 -14.82 -18.90 -11.23
N PRO A 117 -14.31 -20.12 -11.55
CA PRO A 117 -14.60 -21.31 -10.75
C PRO A 117 -14.09 -21.23 -9.31
N LEU A 118 -13.06 -20.41 -9.06
CA LEU A 118 -12.42 -20.26 -7.75
C LEU A 118 -13.04 -19.15 -6.90
N THR A 119 -13.83 -18.25 -7.52
CA THR A 119 -14.36 -17.06 -6.85
C THR A 119 -15.87 -17.07 -6.68
N ASN A 120 -16.60 -17.79 -7.53
CA ASN A 120 -18.06 -17.67 -7.62
C ASN A 120 -18.84 -18.92 -7.17
N ASP A 121 -18.18 -20.06 -6.99
CA ASP A 121 -18.85 -21.32 -6.67
C ASP A 121 -18.55 -21.74 -5.21
N GLU A 122 -19.50 -21.50 -4.31
CA GLU A 122 -19.39 -21.90 -2.89
C GLU A 122 -19.51 -23.42 -2.69
N ASP A 123 -20.00 -24.15 -3.70
CA ASP A 123 -20.25 -25.60 -3.66
C ASP A 123 -19.25 -26.40 -4.53
N ILE A 124 -18.18 -25.76 -5.02
CA ILE A 124 -17.13 -26.42 -5.80
C ILE A 124 -16.48 -27.56 -5.00
N SER A 125 -16.37 -28.74 -5.59
CA SER A 125 -15.71 -29.85 -4.90
C SER A 125 -14.20 -29.61 -4.78
N ASP A 126 -13.56 -30.14 -3.73
CA ASP A 126 -12.10 -30.03 -3.53
C ASP A 126 -11.31 -30.40 -4.79
N SER A 127 -11.74 -31.46 -5.50
CA SER A 127 -11.07 -31.90 -6.73
C SER A 127 -11.22 -30.92 -7.90
N GLU A 128 -12.36 -30.24 -8.02
CA GLU A 128 -12.61 -29.24 -9.06
C GLU A 128 -11.88 -27.94 -8.73
N TYR A 129 -11.86 -27.55 -7.45
CA TYR A 129 -11.09 -26.43 -6.94
C TYR A 129 -9.59 -26.62 -7.21
N ASP A 130 -9.05 -27.79 -6.88
CA ASP A 130 -7.66 -28.15 -7.15
C ASP A 130 -7.34 -28.12 -8.65
N ALA A 131 -8.25 -28.63 -9.49
CA ALA A 131 -8.07 -28.61 -10.94
C ALA A 131 -8.05 -27.17 -11.50
N ALA A 132 -8.95 -26.30 -11.02
CA ALA A 132 -8.99 -24.89 -11.39
C ALA A 132 -7.72 -24.16 -10.90
N CYS A 133 -7.29 -24.36 -9.65
CA CYS A 133 -6.04 -23.80 -9.13
C CYS A 133 -4.83 -24.24 -9.97
N ASN A 134 -4.75 -25.53 -10.31
CA ASN A 134 -3.70 -26.08 -11.16
C ASN A 134 -3.70 -25.49 -12.58
N MET A 135 -4.88 -25.12 -13.10
CA MET A 135 -4.98 -24.47 -14.40
C MET A 135 -4.46 -23.03 -14.36
N VAL A 136 -4.81 -22.26 -13.33
CA VAL A 136 -4.36 -20.86 -13.20
C VAL A 136 -2.87 -20.77 -12.86
N MET A 137 -2.42 -21.59 -11.91
CA MET A 137 -1.04 -21.57 -11.38
C MET A 137 -0.09 -22.56 -12.07
N GLY A 138 -0.58 -23.28 -13.07
CA GLY A 138 0.17 -24.27 -13.82
C GLY A 138 1.41 -23.69 -14.52
N GLY A 139 2.45 -24.51 -14.65
CA GLY A 139 3.72 -24.15 -15.26
C GLY A 139 4.52 -23.11 -14.47
N MET A 140 4.22 -22.93 -13.19
CA MET A 140 4.93 -22.03 -12.29
C MET A 140 5.31 -22.72 -10.98
N LEU A 141 6.34 -22.21 -10.30
CA LEU A 141 6.82 -22.70 -9.01
C LEU A 141 6.73 -21.59 -7.97
N CYS A 142 6.05 -21.83 -6.84
CA CYS A 142 6.03 -20.87 -5.74
C CYS A 142 7.40 -20.83 -5.05
N ILE A 143 8.17 -19.75 -5.24
CA ILE A 143 9.54 -19.60 -4.72
C ILE A 143 9.61 -18.75 -3.45
N GLY A 144 8.52 -18.17 -2.98
CA GLY A 144 8.48 -17.40 -1.74
C GLY A 144 7.17 -16.62 -1.57
N THR A 145 7.02 -15.97 -0.42
CA THR A 145 5.83 -15.18 -0.08
C THR A 145 6.19 -13.74 0.27
N GLN A 146 5.30 -12.80 -0.03
CA GLN A 146 5.36 -11.41 0.38
C GLN A 146 4.60 -11.16 1.70
N GLY A 147 3.84 -12.15 2.19
CA GLY A 147 3.00 -12.04 3.39
C GLY A 147 1.57 -12.48 3.13
N CYS A 148 0.61 -11.83 3.77
CA CYS A 148 -0.79 -12.27 3.82
C CYS A 148 -1.52 -12.31 2.46
N GLU A 149 -0.97 -11.70 1.40
CA GLU A 149 -1.71 -11.52 0.16
C GLU A 149 -0.99 -11.99 -1.10
N TYR A 150 0.30 -11.66 -1.27
CA TYR A 150 1.05 -11.97 -2.49
C TYR A 150 2.09 -13.07 -2.31
N ASP A 151 2.19 -13.95 -3.29
CA ASP A 151 3.24 -14.95 -3.44
C ASP A 151 4.08 -14.70 -4.70
N MET A 152 5.31 -15.21 -4.69
CA MET A 152 6.29 -15.06 -5.76
C MET A 152 6.43 -16.37 -6.52
N TYR A 153 6.10 -16.35 -7.81
CA TYR A 153 6.13 -17.52 -8.69
C TYR A 153 7.20 -17.37 -9.77
N LEU A 154 7.96 -18.44 -10.00
CA LEU A 154 8.88 -18.57 -11.13
C LEU A 154 8.18 -19.32 -12.27
N VAL A 155 8.14 -18.74 -13.47
CA VAL A 155 7.60 -19.44 -14.65
C VAL A 155 8.55 -20.54 -15.10
N LEU A 156 8.09 -21.79 -15.05
CA LEU A 156 8.83 -22.99 -15.40
C LEU A 156 8.70 -23.36 -16.88
N GLU A 157 7.52 -23.16 -17.47
CA GLU A 157 7.20 -23.55 -18.84
C GLU A 157 6.22 -22.56 -19.49
N GLY A 158 6.44 -22.21 -20.76
CA GLY A 158 5.67 -21.18 -21.48
C GLY A 158 6.52 -20.06 -22.10
N GLU A 159 5.85 -19.06 -22.69
CA GLU A 159 6.51 -17.95 -23.41
C GLU A 159 7.40 -17.10 -22.49
N HIS A 160 7.04 -16.98 -21.22
CA HIS A 160 7.72 -16.15 -20.23
C HIS A 160 8.60 -16.95 -19.26
N ARG A 161 9.04 -18.13 -19.70
CA ARG A 161 9.87 -19.05 -18.90
C ARG A 161 11.10 -18.34 -18.30
N GLY A 162 11.26 -18.46 -16.99
CA GLY A 162 12.33 -17.85 -16.21
C GLY A 162 11.96 -16.54 -15.53
N LYS A 163 10.86 -15.87 -15.92
CA LYS A 163 10.38 -14.63 -15.29
C LYS A 163 9.70 -14.90 -13.95
N ILE A 164 9.62 -13.85 -13.13
CA ILE A 164 8.91 -13.86 -11.84
C ILE A 164 7.54 -13.20 -12.00
N VAL A 165 6.54 -13.80 -11.38
CA VAL A 165 5.17 -13.33 -11.30
C VAL A 165 4.79 -13.19 -9.84
N TYR A 166 4.17 -12.07 -9.49
CA TYR A 166 3.55 -11.87 -8.20
C TYR A 166 2.06 -12.08 -8.34
N THR A 167 1.51 -13.01 -7.57
CA THR A 167 0.09 -13.32 -7.59
C THR A 167 -0.48 -13.06 -6.21
N SER A 168 -1.52 -12.25 -6.14
CA SER A 168 -2.44 -12.34 -5.01
C SER A 168 -3.26 -13.62 -5.17
N GLY A 169 -3.96 -14.07 -4.13
CA GLY A 169 -4.97 -15.13 -4.27
C GLY A 169 -5.99 -14.85 -5.39
N PHE A 170 -6.92 -15.78 -5.60
CA PHE A 170 -7.93 -15.64 -6.66
C PHE A 170 -8.98 -14.61 -6.28
N TYR A 171 -8.80 -13.37 -6.74
CA TYR A 171 -9.74 -12.28 -6.53
C TYR A 171 -10.14 -11.65 -7.87
N PRO A 172 -11.45 -11.37 -8.07
CA PRO A 172 -11.89 -10.59 -9.21
C PRO A 172 -11.19 -9.22 -9.25
N ASP A 173 -10.83 -8.77 -10.45
CA ASP A 173 -10.23 -7.47 -10.72
C ASP A 173 -8.86 -7.18 -10.08
N HIS A 174 -8.28 -8.16 -9.38
CA HIS A 174 -6.95 -8.14 -8.77
C HIS A 174 -6.02 -9.13 -9.49
N PRO A 175 -5.54 -8.81 -10.70
CA PRO A 175 -4.68 -9.70 -11.45
C PRO A 175 -3.27 -9.79 -10.85
N PHE A 176 -2.55 -10.81 -11.29
CA PHE A 176 -1.11 -10.96 -11.08
C PHE A 176 -0.30 -9.84 -11.75
N PHE A 177 0.97 -9.74 -11.35
CA PHE A 177 1.92 -8.79 -11.90
C PHE A 177 3.21 -9.52 -12.31
N PHE A 178 3.63 -9.34 -13.57
CA PHE A 178 4.96 -9.78 -14.03
C PHE A 178 6.01 -8.74 -13.67
N VAL A 179 7.11 -9.17 -13.05
CA VAL A 179 8.26 -8.27 -12.82
C VAL A 179 8.90 -7.86 -14.15
N TYR A 180 9.67 -6.77 -14.12
CA TYR A 180 10.29 -6.19 -15.32
C TYR A 180 11.43 -7.06 -15.87
N GLU A 181 12.12 -7.79 -15.01
CA GLU A 181 13.30 -8.56 -15.39
C GLU A 181 12.93 -9.81 -16.20
N ASP A 182 13.82 -10.21 -17.10
CA ASP A 182 13.59 -11.35 -18.00
C ASP A 182 13.89 -12.70 -17.34
N ASN A 183 14.61 -12.70 -16.20
CA ASN A 183 14.92 -13.92 -15.47
C ASN A 183 15.13 -13.69 -13.97
N PHE A 184 15.12 -14.80 -13.22
CA PHE A 184 15.36 -14.84 -11.78
C PHE A 184 16.65 -14.12 -11.33
N LEU A 185 17.79 -14.28 -12.02
CA LEU A 185 19.06 -13.70 -11.56
C LEU A 185 19.07 -12.19 -11.71
N ASP A 186 18.51 -11.65 -12.79
CA ASP A 186 18.40 -10.20 -12.99
C ASP A 186 17.47 -9.58 -11.94
N TRP A 187 16.34 -10.23 -11.66
CA TRP A 187 15.42 -9.83 -10.59
C TRP A 187 16.09 -9.85 -9.21
N TYR A 188 16.82 -10.93 -8.90
CA TYR A 188 17.52 -11.07 -7.62
C TYR A 188 18.68 -10.07 -7.48
N GLU A 189 19.44 -9.85 -8.54
CA GLU A 189 20.54 -8.89 -8.54
C GLU A 189 20.03 -7.46 -8.36
N ARG A 190 18.92 -7.11 -9.02
CA ARG A 190 18.28 -5.79 -8.88
C ARG A 190 17.81 -5.55 -7.44
N TRP A 191 17.23 -6.54 -6.77
CA TRP A 191 16.84 -6.41 -5.37
C TRP A 191 18.01 -5.95 -4.49
N LEU A 192 19.17 -6.59 -4.67
CA LEU A 192 20.37 -6.22 -3.94
C LEU A 192 20.86 -4.82 -4.32
N ASP A 193 20.82 -4.47 -5.61
CA ASP A 193 21.20 -3.13 -6.07
C ASP A 193 20.35 -2.04 -5.44
N GLU A 194 19.03 -2.20 -5.40
CA GLU A 194 18.12 -1.21 -4.84
C GLU A 194 18.31 -1.06 -3.32
N ILE A 195 18.68 -2.12 -2.60
CA ILE A 195 19.09 -2.03 -1.18
C ILE A 195 20.39 -1.23 -1.05
N ILE A 196 21.41 -1.58 -1.83
CA ILE A 196 22.74 -0.94 -1.78
C ILE A 196 22.62 0.56 -2.10
N LEU A 197 21.75 0.91 -3.05
CA LEU A 197 21.44 2.28 -3.45
C LEU A 197 20.52 3.04 -2.49
N ASP A 198 20.07 2.38 -1.41
CA ASP A 198 19.20 2.97 -0.38
C ASP A 198 17.82 3.39 -0.90
N TYR A 199 17.27 2.64 -1.85
CA TYR A 199 15.93 2.90 -2.37
C TYR A 199 14.85 2.40 -1.41
N ASP A 200 13.65 2.94 -1.56
CA ASP A 200 12.43 2.40 -0.97
C ASP A 200 11.94 1.21 -1.80
N ILE A 201 12.12 0.02 -1.22
CA ILE A 201 11.83 -1.27 -1.83
C ILE A 201 10.61 -1.96 -1.19
N ALA A 202 9.72 -1.22 -0.54
CA ALA A 202 8.53 -1.79 0.13
C ALA A 202 7.67 -2.64 -0.84
N TRP A 203 7.56 -2.20 -2.09
CA TRP A 203 6.95 -2.93 -3.20
C TRP A 203 8.00 -3.21 -4.29
N PHE A 204 9.04 -3.96 -3.94
CA PHE A 204 10.06 -4.37 -4.89
C PHE A 204 9.42 -5.09 -6.10
N GLY A 205 10.03 -4.99 -7.28
CA GLY A 205 9.53 -5.64 -8.50
C GLY A 205 8.39 -4.90 -9.21
N SER A 206 7.49 -4.19 -8.50
CA SER A 206 6.33 -3.49 -9.10
C SER A 206 6.69 -2.23 -9.88
N LYS A 207 7.80 -1.58 -9.50
CA LYS A 207 8.29 -0.34 -10.09
C LYS A 207 9.29 -0.60 -11.21
N MET A 208 9.31 0.26 -12.23
CA MET A 208 10.24 0.16 -13.35
C MET A 208 11.71 0.24 -12.88
N PRO A 209 12.62 -0.59 -13.43
CA PRO A 209 14.05 -0.56 -13.10
C PRO A 209 14.73 0.71 -13.61
N GLY A 210 15.94 0.98 -13.12
CA GLY A 210 16.75 2.13 -13.53
C GLY A 210 16.94 3.17 -12.44
N ASP A 211 17.95 4.02 -12.64
CA ASP A 211 18.20 5.22 -11.85
C ASP A 211 17.38 6.41 -12.35
N GLU A 212 17.55 7.58 -11.72
CA GLU A 212 16.84 8.81 -12.09
C GLU A 212 16.98 9.13 -13.58
N ASN A 213 18.20 9.09 -14.12
CA ASN A 213 18.47 9.42 -15.52
C ASN A 213 17.83 8.42 -16.48
N ALA A 214 17.92 7.12 -16.18
CA ALA A 214 17.30 6.08 -16.99
C ALA A 214 15.78 6.28 -17.09
N LEU A 215 15.10 6.57 -15.97
CA LEU A 215 13.66 6.78 -15.95
C LEU A 215 13.26 8.08 -16.68
N ILE A 216 14.05 9.15 -16.58
CA ILE A 216 13.85 10.38 -17.37
C ILE A 216 13.97 10.08 -18.87
N GLN A 217 14.98 9.30 -19.29
CA GLN A 217 15.14 8.91 -20.68
C GLN A 217 13.99 8.03 -21.17
N VAL A 218 13.49 7.11 -20.34
CA VAL A 218 12.29 6.32 -20.69
C VAL A 218 11.09 7.24 -20.88
N TYR A 219 10.87 8.21 -19.99
CA TYR A 219 9.78 9.16 -20.09
C TYR A 219 9.82 9.95 -21.41
N HIS A 220 10.98 10.50 -21.77
CA HIS A 220 11.14 11.28 -23.01
C HIS A 220 10.96 10.45 -24.28
N ASN A 221 11.38 9.18 -24.26
CA ASN A 221 11.33 8.30 -25.43
C ASN A 221 10.09 7.39 -25.44
N ALA A 222 9.17 7.56 -24.49
CA ALA A 222 8.01 6.70 -24.34
C ALA A 222 7.09 6.77 -25.57
N PRO A 223 6.71 5.63 -26.17
CA PRO A 223 5.82 5.61 -27.34
C PRO A 223 4.36 5.85 -26.99
N ASN A 224 4.00 5.82 -25.70
CA ASN A 224 2.64 6.03 -25.20
C ASN A 224 2.65 6.56 -23.76
N GLU A 225 1.49 7.05 -23.32
CA GLU A 225 1.30 7.61 -21.97
C GLU A 225 1.42 6.56 -20.85
N GLU A 226 1.15 5.28 -21.12
CA GLU A 226 1.29 4.23 -20.10
C GLU A 226 2.75 4.06 -19.66
N ILE A 227 3.69 4.07 -20.61
CA ILE A 227 5.12 3.95 -20.32
C ILE A 227 5.63 5.21 -19.60
N LYS A 228 5.12 6.40 -19.96
CA LYS A 228 5.42 7.64 -19.23
C LYS A 228 5.01 7.56 -17.76
N SER A 229 3.75 7.19 -17.50
CA SER A 229 3.25 7.08 -16.12
C SER A 229 4.01 5.99 -15.34
N LYS A 230 4.37 4.86 -15.96
CA LYS A 230 5.22 3.83 -15.34
C LYS A 230 6.64 4.32 -15.02
N ALA A 231 7.22 5.18 -15.87
CA ALA A 231 8.53 5.75 -15.63
C ALA A 231 8.51 6.71 -14.42
N LEU A 232 7.47 7.57 -14.32
CA LEU A 232 7.27 8.44 -13.15
C LEU A 232 6.97 7.63 -11.89
N ASP A 233 6.09 6.63 -11.97
CA ASP A 233 5.80 5.74 -10.84
C ASP A 233 7.07 5.04 -10.32
N GLY A 234 7.94 4.63 -11.25
CA GLY A 234 9.26 4.09 -10.96
C GLY A 234 10.13 5.00 -10.08
N MET A 235 9.95 6.32 -10.15
CA MET A 235 10.72 7.29 -9.36
C MET A 235 10.34 7.32 -7.87
N PHE A 236 9.16 6.80 -7.48
CA PHE A 236 8.78 6.76 -6.07
C PHE A 236 9.67 5.88 -5.21
N LYS A 237 10.46 4.97 -5.81
CA LYS A 237 11.48 4.20 -5.08
C LYS A 237 12.65 5.05 -4.59
N PHE A 238 12.89 6.23 -5.17
CA PHE A 238 13.98 7.09 -4.71
C PHE A 238 13.58 7.78 -3.40
N LYS A 239 14.37 7.62 -2.34
CA LYS A 239 14.13 8.32 -1.06
C LYS A 239 14.33 9.84 -1.20
N LYS A 240 15.29 10.23 -2.02
CA LYS A 240 15.56 11.60 -2.46
C LYS A 240 15.91 11.58 -3.93
N ILE A 241 15.55 12.64 -4.65
CA ILE A 241 15.94 12.86 -6.04
C ILE A 241 16.86 14.07 -6.17
N SER A 242 17.66 14.08 -7.23
CA SER A 242 18.59 15.15 -7.55
C SER A 242 17.88 16.41 -8.09
N GLN A 243 18.57 17.56 -8.05
CA GLN A 243 18.04 18.81 -8.60
C GLN A 243 17.67 18.74 -10.10
N PRO A 244 18.47 18.10 -10.98
CA PRO A 244 18.07 17.90 -12.37
C PRO A 244 16.74 17.14 -12.53
N THR A 245 16.49 16.16 -11.68
CA THR A 245 15.21 15.42 -11.67
C THR A 245 14.06 16.30 -11.18
N ILE A 246 14.29 17.14 -10.17
CA ILE A 246 13.29 18.14 -9.75
C ILE A 246 12.97 19.09 -10.91
N ASP A 247 13.97 19.59 -11.63
CA ASP A 247 13.76 20.52 -12.75
C ASP A 247 12.99 19.85 -13.91
N PHE A 248 13.30 18.58 -14.19
CA PHE A 248 12.53 17.75 -15.11
C PHE A 248 11.07 17.60 -14.67
N LEU A 249 10.82 17.27 -13.40
CA LEU A 249 9.45 17.09 -12.88
C LEU A 249 8.67 18.40 -12.88
N LYS A 250 9.31 19.55 -12.62
CA LYS A 250 8.69 20.87 -12.76
C LYS A 250 8.23 21.11 -14.18
N ASN A 251 9.09 20.80 -15.16
CA ASN A 251 8.74 20.88 -16.57
C ASN A 251 7.54 19.98 -16.92
N VAL A 252 7.51 18.74 -16.42
CA VAL A 252 6.35 17.83 -16.58
C VAL A 252 5.09 18.40 -15.94
N ALA A 253 5.21 18.97 -14.74
CA ALA A 253 4.10 19.58 -14.03
C ALA A 253 3.54 20.80 -14.78
N ASP A 254 4.40 21.65 -15.34
CA ASP A 254 4.04 22.88 -16.06
C ASP A 254 3.41 22.61 -17.42
N GLN A 255 3.82 21.53 -18.10
CA GLN A 255 3.25 21.15 -19.40
C GLN A 255 1.80 20.64 -19.32
N GLY A 256 1.27 20.44 -18.11
CA GLY A 256 -0.16 20.34 -17.82
C GLY A 256 -0.89 19.20 -18.52
N GLN A 257 -0.72 17.96 -18.05
CA GLN A 257 -1.44 16.76 -18.54
C GLN A 257 -1.65 15.72 -17.41
N LYS A 258 -1.97 14.47 -17.79
CA LYS A 258 -2.20 13.29 -16.95
C LYS A 258 -1.12 13.06 -15.87
N ASP A 259 0.12 13.42 -16.16
CA ASP A 259 1.27 13.19 -15.27
C ASP A 259 1.53 14.33 -14.27
N ARG A 260 0.80 15.45 -14.37
CA ARG A 260 1.05 16.66 -13.56
C ARG A 260 1.01 16.37 -12.06
N ILE A 261 -0.04 15.71 -11.59
CA ILE A 261 -0.22 15.41 -10.16
C ILE A 261 0.88 14.48 -9.65
N THR A 262 1.24 13.45 -10.41
CA THR A 262 2.34 12.54 -10.09
C THR A 262 3.69 13.27 -9.99
N ALA A 263 3.94 14.22 -10.90
CA ALA A 263 5.16 15.02 -10.85
C ALA A 263 5.21 15.91 -9.59
N ILE A 264 4.10 16.57 -9.25
CA ILE A 264 4.01 17.39 -8.02
C ILE A 264 4.21 16.51 -6.78
N GLN A 265 3.61 15.31 -6.73
CA GLN A 265 3.81 14.34 -5.65
C GLN A 265 5.29 13.96 -5.49
N LEU A 266 5.99 13.64 -6.58
CA LEU A 266 7.41 13.28 -6.56
C LEU A 266 8.31 14.42 -6.09
N ILE A 267 8.01 15.67 -6.52
CA ILE A 267 8.71 16.87 -6.04
C ILE A 267 8.50 17.01 -4.53
N CYS A 268 7.24 17.01 -4.07
CA CYS A 268 6.87 17.23 -2.67
C CYS A 268 7.38 16.13 -1.73
N LYS A 269 7.44 14.87 -2.21
CA LYS A 269 8.05 13.74 -1.47
C LYS A 269 9.50 14.01 -1.09
N THR A 270 10.23 14.74 -1.93
CA THR A 270 11.65 15.06 -1.69
C THR A 270 11.83 16.42 -1.02
N SER A 271 11.07 17.42 -1.46
CA SER A 271 11.11 18.78 -0.94
C SER A 271 9.74 19.44 -1.12
N LEU A 272 9.04 19.63 0.00
CA LEU A 272 7.78 20.36 0.03
C LEU A 272 7.96 21.80 -0.44
N ASP A 273 9.08 22.44 -0.07
CA ASP A 273 9.43 23.80 -0.49
C ASP A 273 9.55 23.92 -2.01
N ALA A 274 10.17 22.93 -2.68
CA ALA A 274 10.28 22.93 -4.14
C ALA A 274 8.92 22.75 -4.85
N GLY A 275 7.96 22.13 -4.17
CA GLY A 275 6.58 21.92 -4.63
C GLY A 275 5.57 22.96 -4.12
N ARG A 276 6.01 23.93 -3.32
CA ARG A 276 5.16 24.88 -2.60
C ARG A 276 4.17 25.60 -3.49
N ASP A 277 4.65 26.19 -4.57
CA ASP A 277 3.80 27.01 -5.46
C ASP A 277 2.75 26.15 -6.17
N TYR A 278 3.09 24.90 -6.53
CA TYR A 278 2.12 23.95 -7.09
C TYR A 278 1.07 23.52 -6.06
N LEU A 279 1.46 23.29 -4.81
CA LEU A 279 0.51 22.97 -3.74
C LEU A 279 -0.45 24.13 -3.50
N LEU A 280 0.04 25.36 -3.47
CA LEU A 280 -0.82 26.54 -3.35
C LEU A 280 -1.74 26.67 -4.56
N GLU A 281 -1.24 26.45 -5.78
CA GLU A 281 -2.06 26.46 -6.99
C GLU A 281 -3.20 25.43 -6.91
N LEU A 282 -2.89 24.18 -6.52
CA LEU A 282 -3.88 23.11 -6.37
C LEU A 282 -4.91 23.44 -5.28
N LEU A 283 -4.49 24.00 -4.14
CA LEU A 283 -5.41 24.41 -3.08
C LEU A 283 -6.35 25.53 -3.53
N HIS A 284 -5.90 26.47 -4.38
CA HIS A 284 -6.73 27.56 -4.91
C HIS A 284 -7.53 27.20 -6.17
N SER A 285 -7.28 26.03 -6.78
CA SER A 285 -7.97 25.59 -7.99
C SER A 285 -9.47 25.36 -7.76
N ASP A 286 -10.34 25.80 -8.68
CA ASP A 286 -11.79 25.55 -8.57
C ASP A 286 -12.18 24.07 -8.74
N ARG A 287 -11.24 23.18 -9.02
CA ARG A 287 -11.48 21.73 -9.18
C ARG A 287 -11.35 21.00 -7.85
N ASN A 288 -12.40 20.28 -7.45
CA ASN A 288 -12.40 19.49 -6.21
C ASN A 288 -11.29 18.42 -6.17
N GLU A 289 -10.99 17.79 -7.30
CA GLU A 289 -9.91 16.80 -7.42
C GLU A 289 -8.53 17.40 -7.05
N ASP A 290 -8.27 18.64 -7.45
CA ASP A 290 -6.98 19.31 -7.18
C ASP A 290 -6.82 19.59 -5.68
N LEU A 291 -7.90 20.02 -5.01
CA LEU A 291 -7.92 20.19 -3.56
C LEU A 291 -7.61 18.86 -2.84
N LEU A 292 -8.26 17.77 -3.24
CA LEU A 292 -8.00 16.43 -2.68
C LEU A 292 -6.54 16.02 -2.87
N HIS A 293 -5.99 16.17 -4.09
CA HIS A 293 -4.60 15.82 -4.36
C HIS A 293 -3.62 16.64 -3.51
N ALA A 294 -3.85 17.94 -3.34
CA ALA A 294 -3.02 18.78 -2.46
C ALA A 294 -3.07 18.30 -1.01
N LEU A 295 -4.25 17.98 -0.50
CA LEU A 295 -4.42 17.47 0.87
C LEU A 295 -3.74 16.11 1.08
N GLN A 296 -3.84 15.20 0.10
CA GLN A 296 -3.15 13.91 0.11
C GLN A 296 -1.62 14.11 0.18
N ILE A 297 -1.07 14.98 -0.66
CA ILE A 297 0.37 15.31 -0.69
C ILE A 297 0.82 15.88 0.66
N LEU A 298 0.07 16.84 1.22
CA LEU A 298 0.38 17.46 2.52
C LEU A 298 0.31 16.44 3.66
N ASN A 299 -0.68 15.53 3.65
CA ASN A 299 -0.80 14.47 4.65
C ASN A 299 0.39 13.50 4.59
N TRP A 300 0.80 13.07 3.39
CA TRP A 300 1.87 12.09 3.23
C TRP A 300 3.26 12.65 3.48
N TYR A 301 3.53 13.89 3.03
CA TYR A 301 4.90 14.44 2.98
C TYR A 301 5.09 15.71 3.83
N GLY A 302 4.03 16.31 4.36
CA GLY A 302 4.10 17.55 5.14
C GLY A 302 4.43 17.38 6.63
N LYS A 303 4.56 16.15 7.13
CA LYS A 303 4.64 15.84 8.58
C LYS A 303 5.83 16.47 9.33
N SER A 304 6.90 16.84 8.62
CA SER A 304 8.13 17.39 9.21
C SER A 304 8.41 18.84 8.79
N VAL A 305 7.41 19.54 8.25
CA VAL A 305 7.53 20.90 7.71
C VAL A 305 6.49 21.80 8.36
N ASP A 306 6.74 23.11 8.42
CA ASP A 306 5.74 24.09 8.84
C ASP A 306 4.64 24.20 7.77
N LEU A 307 3.41 23.85 8.14
CA LEU A 307 2.25 23.88 7.26
C LEU A 307 1.36 25.12 7.45
N SER A 308 1.79 26.10 8.25
CA SER A 308 0.95 27.24 8.68
C SER A 308 0.28 27.98 7.52
N GLU A 309 0.98 28.18 6.41
CA GLU A 309 0.42 28.82 5.22
C GLU A 309 -0.65 27.97 4.53
N PHE A 310 -0.41 26.67 4.38
CA PHE A 310 -1.35 25.74 3.75
C PHE A 310 -2.59 25.55 4.62
N ILE A 311 -2.41 25.43 5.95
CA ILE A 311 -3.50 25.36 6.93
C ILE A 311 -4.44 26.55 6.79
N LYS A 312 -3.89 27.77 6.67
CA LYS A 312 -4.70 28.98 6.48
C LYS A 312 -5.56 28.90 5.22
N VAL A 313 -4.98 28.45 4.10
CA VAL A 313 -5.68 28.30 2.82
C VAL A 313 -6.74 27.20 2.90
N ILE A 314 -6.44 26.05 3.53
CA ILE A 314 -7.37 24.94 3.70
C ILE A 314 -8.59 25.36 4.52
N VAL A 315 -8.38 26.05 5.65
CA VAL A 315 -9.48 26.56 6.49
C VAL A 315 -10.36 27.55 5.72
N GLN A 316 -9.75 28.38 4.86
CA GLN A 316 -10.49 29.32 4.00
C GLN A 316 -11.25 28.65 2.85
N SER A 317 -10.91 27.39 2.53
CA SER A 317 -11.48 26.64 1.40
C SER A 317 -12.43 25.52 1.84
N LEU A 318 -12.83 25.49 3.13
CA LEU A 318 -13.74 24.45 3.65
C LEU A 318 -15.08 24.43 2.90
N ASP A 319 -15.58 25.59 2.48
CA ASP A 319 -16.83 25.73 1.73
C ASP A 319 -16.85 24.97 0.39
N ARG A 320 -15.66 24.65 -0.17
CA ARG A 320 -15.50 23.87 -1.41
C ARG A 320 -15.47 22.35 -1.18
N VAL A 321 -15.49 21.89 0.07
CA VAL A 321 -15.45 20.46 0.40
C VAL A 321 -16.87 19.90 0.34
N HIS A 322 -17.11 18.96 -0.56
CA HIS A 322 -18.45 18.41 -0.82
C HIS A 322 -18.52 16.88 -0.75
N ASP A 323 -17.40 16.21 -0.50
CA ASP A 323 -17.32 14.75 -0.45
C ASP A 323 -16.59 14.29 0.82
N PRO A 324 -16.90 13.08 1.32
CA PRO A 324 -16.33 12.58 2.56
C PRO A 324 -14.83 12.27 2.48
N GLU A 325 -14.28 11.97 1.31
CA GLU A 325 -12.86 11.64 1.17
C GLU A 325 -11.97 12.88 1.33
N THR A 326 -12.33 13.98 0.65
CA THR A 326 -11.68 15.28 0.81
C THR A 326 -11.77 15.74 2.25
N LEU A 327 -12.93 15.61 2.88
CA LEU A 327 -13.11 16.00 4.28
C LEU A 327 -12.23 15.20 5.26
N ARG A 328 -12.05 13.90 5.03
CA ARG A 328 -11.11 13.09 5.84
C ARG A 328 -9.69 13.64 5.74
N HIS A 329 -9.24 13.97 4.53
CA HIS A 329 -7.90 14.51 4.32
C HIS A 329 -7.72 15.92 4.91
N VAL A 330 -8.75 16.77 4.86
CA VAL A 330 -8.78 18.02 5.62
C VAL A 330 -8.56 17.73 7.11
N GLY A 331 -9.30 16.77 7.68
CA GLY A 331 -9.13 16.35 9.07
C GLY A 331 -7.71 15.90 9.38
N TYR A 332 -7.10 15.07 8.53
CA TYR A 332 -5.74 14.57 8.73
C TYR A 332 -4.68 15.68 8.71
N VAL A 333 -4.82 16.66 7.80
CA VAL A 333 -3.85 17.76 7.66
C VAL A 333 -4.02 18.79 8.76
N LEU A 334 -5.25 19.11 9.15
CA LEU A 334 -5.52 20.16 10.13
C LEU A 334 -5.34 19.70 11.58
N GLU A 335 -5.56 18.42 11.90
CA GLU A 335 -5.55 17.90 13.27
C GLU A 335 -4.26 18.26 14.05
N PRO A 336 -3.03 18.06 13.52
CA PRO A 336 -1.81 18.35 14.27
C PRO A 336 -1.65 19.84 14.66
N SER A 337 -2.30 20.74 13.92
CA SER A 337 -2.23 22.19 14.14
C SER A 337 -3.25 22.70 15.15
N GLY A 338 -4.26 21.91 15.50
CA GLY A 338 -5.38 22.36 16.32
C GLY A 338 -6.31 23.36 15.60
N ALA A 339 -6.23 23.49 14.28
CA ALA A 339 -7.08 24.41 13.50
C ALA A 339 -8.53 23.92 13.31
N ILE A 340 -8.82 22.68 13.72
CA ILE A 340 -10.17 22.10 13.69
C ILE A 340 -10.96 22.61 14.89
N THR A 341 -12.12 23.21 14.65
CA THR A 341 -13.08 23.64 15.68
C THR A 341 -14.47 23.14 15.32
N PHE A 342 -15.34 22.99 16.32
CA PHE A 342 -16.73 22.61 16.08
C PHE A 342 -17.46 23.63 15.19
N GLN A 343 -17.16 24.92 15.36
CA GLN A 343 -17.76 25.98 14.56
C GLN A 343 -17.38 25.91 13.08
N ASN A 344 -16.10 25.72 12.76
CA ASN A 344 -15.67 25.63 11.36
C ASN A 344 -16.18 24.35 10.68
N PHE A 345 -16.43 23.29 11.46
CA PHE A 345 -16.92 22.01 10.96
C PHE A 345 -18.44 21.84 11.07
N ALA A 346 -19.16 22.80 11.66
CA ALA A 346 -20.61 22.74 11.83
C ALA A 346 -21.38 22.44 10.53
N PRO A 347 -21.03 23.01 9.36
CA PRO A 347 -21.71 22.68 8.10
C PRO A 347 -21.61 21.20 7.71
N PHE A 348 -20.51 20.52 8.06
CA PHE A 348 -20.31 19.10 7.77
C PHE A 348 -20.95 18.19 8.83
N LEU A 349 -20.87 18.60 10.10
CA LEU A 349 -21.49 17.89 11.22
C LEU A 349 -23.02 17.84 11.06
N CYS A 350 -23.61 18.93 10.61
CA CYS A 350 -25.05 19.06 10.39
C CYS A 350 -25.45 18.77 8.93
N HIS A 351 -24.57 18.15 8.14
CA HIS A 351 -24.84 17.83 6.74
C HIS A 351 -25.91 16.74 6.60
N ALA A 352 -26.64 16.74 5.49
CA ALA A 352 -27.69 15.74 5.22
C ALA A 352 -27.15 14.34 4.91
N ASP A 353 -25.89 14.25 4.48
CA ASP A 353 -25.20 13.01 4.13
C ASP A 353 -24.46 12.43 5.35
N SER A 354 -24.82 11.21 5.76
CA SER A 354 -24.24 10.55 6.92
C SER A 354 -22.76 10.21 6.81
N ASP A 355 -22.23 10.04 5.60
CA ASP A 355 -20.80 9.76 5.39
C ASP A 355 -19.96 11.01 5.63
N ILE A 356 -20.47 12.18 5.21
CA ILE A 356 -19.89 13.48 5.51
C ILE A 356 -19.97 13.76 7.02
N GLN A 357 -21.11 13.49 7.65
CA GLN A 357 -21.24 13.62 9.11
C GLN A 357 -20.22 12.74 9.84
N THR A 358 -20.06 11.48 9.42
CA THR A 358 -19.12 10.54 10.04
C THR A 358 -17.66 11.00 9.88
N ALA A 359 -17.29 11.48 8.70
CA ALA A 359 -15.97 12.07 8.46
C ALA A 359 -15.73 13.33 9.32
N ALA A 360 -16.73 14.20 9.46
CA ALA A 360 -16.67 15.39 10.30
C ALA A 360 -16.54 15.06 11.80
N ILE A 361 -17.30 14.06 12.28
CA ILE A 361 -17.23 13.56 13.66
C ILE A 361 -15.82 13.05 13.95
N TYR A 362 -15.25 12.27 13.03
CA TYR A 362 -13.87 11.78 13.17
C TYR A 362 -12.86 12.92 13.18
N ALA A 363 -12.98 13.90 12.28
CA ALA A 363 -12.07 15.05 12.20
C ALA A 363 -12.08 15.87 13.50
N THR A 364 -13.25 16.06 14.12
CA THR A 364 -13.44 16.85 15.34
C THR A 364 -13.18 16.09 16.64
N ARG A 365 -12.72 14.83 16.57
CA ARG A 365 -12.50 13.97 17.75
C ARG A 365 -11.53 14.57 18.77
N SER A 366 -10.53 15.29 18.29
CA SER A 366 -9.45 15.87 19.09
C SER A 366 -9.77 17.29 19.59
N CYS A 367 -10.92 17.86 19.24
CA CYS A 367 -11.30 19.22 19.67
C CYS A 367 -11.64 19.25 21.16
N ASN A 368 -11.17 20.26 21.89
CA ASN A 368 -11.42 20.37 23.34
C ASN A 368 -12.67 21.21 23.69
N ASP A 369 -13.20 21.97 22.74
CA ASP A 369 -14.34 22.89 22.89
C ASP A 369 -15.71 22.19 22.74
N LYS A 370 -15.79 20.87 22.92
CA LYS A 370 -17.03 20.10 22.69
C LYS A 370 -18.19 20.58 23.57
N SER A 371 -17.92 20.81 24.85
CA SER A 371 -18.94 21.25 25.82
C SER A 371 -19.46 22.65 25.50
N ASP A 372 -18.62 23.51 24.93
CA ASP A 372 -18.98 24.88 24.54
C ASP A 372 -19.82 24.93 23.24
N ASN A 373 -19.95 23.80 22.54
CA ASN A 373 -20.63 23.65 21.26
C ASN A 373 -21.74 22.59 21.30
N TRP A 374 -22.39 22.45 22.46
CA TRP A 374 -23.43 21.43 22.68
C TRP A 374 -24.62 21.59 21.72
N GLU A 375 -24.95 22.81 21.24
CA GLU A 375 -26.05 23.02 20.28
C GLU A 375 -25.78 22.31 18.95
N ILE A 376 -24.52 22.32 18.49
CA ILE A 376 -24.12 21.62 17.26
C ILE A 376 -24.24 20.10 17.48
N ILE A 377 -23.80 19.62 18.64
CA ILE A 377 -23.90 18.20 19.00
C ILE A 377 -25.37 17.77 19.07
N GLU A 378 -26.25 18.59 19.64
CA GLU A 378 -27.70 18.33 19.68
C GLU A 378 -28.27 18.19 18.27
N GLN A 379 -27.90 19.08 17.34
CA GLN A 379 -28.33 18.99 15.94
C GLN A 379 -27.83 17.71 15.26
N VAL A 380 -26.58 17.31 15.52
CA VAL A 380 -26.00 16.05 15.00
C VAL A 380 -26.78 14.84 15.52
N LEU A 381 -27.06 14.79 16.83
CA LEU A 381 -27.80 13.67 17.44
C LEU A 381 -29.27 13.62 17.01
N MET A 382 -29.87 14.77 16.74
CA MET A 382 -31.25 14.89 16.29
C MET A 382 -31.45 14.53 14.82
N GLY A 383 -30.56 15.01 13.93
CA GLY A 383 -30.63 14.77 12.49
C GLY A 383 -29.91 13.51 12.02
N GLY A 384 -29.02 12.96 12.84
CA GLY A 384 -28.18 11.82 12.50
C GLY A 384 -28.92 10.48 12.52
N ASN A 385 -28.52 9.58 11.63
CA ASN A 385 -28.96 8.20 11.68
C ASN A 385 -28.26 7.43 12.83
N LYS A 386 -28.62 6.15 12.99
CA LYS A 386 -28.05 5.28 14.04
C LYS A 386 -26.51 5.22 14.01
N GLU A 387 -25.91 5.19 12.82
CA GLU A 387 -24.45 5.10 12.67
C GLU A 387 -23.78 6.43 13.05
N VAL A 388 -24.37 7.57 12.71
CA VAL A 388 -23.89 8.90 13.11
C VAL A 388 -23.88 9.05 14.63
N VAL A 389 -24.97 8.66 15.30
CA VAL A 389 -25.06 8.67 16.77
C VAL A 389 -23.99 7.78 17.39
N LYS A 390 -23.81 6.56 16.86
CA LYS A 390 -22.79 5.63 17.33
C LYS A 390 -21.37 6.19 17.16
N ASN A 391 -21.04 6.76 16.01
CA ASN A 391 -19.74 7.37 15.76
C ASN A 391 -19.49 8.59 16.67
N SER A 392 -20.53 9.40 16.94
CA SER A 392 -20.42 10.53 17.88
C SER A 392 -20.04 10.06 19.28
N ILE A 393 -20.71 9.03 19.81
CA ILE A 393 -20.42 8.45 21.13
C ILE A 393 -19.02 7.80 21.15
N LEU A 394 -18.63 7.14 20.06
CA LEU A 394 -17.32 6.49 19.95
C LEU A 394 -16.18 7.52 20.00
N PHE A 395 -16.26 8.57 19.19
CA PHE A 395 -15.16 9.52 18.99
C PHE A 395 -15.18 10.71 19.96
N TRP A 396 -16.35 11.22 20.32
CA TRP A 396 -16.47 12.34 21.26
C TRP A 396 -16.69 11.89 22.71
N GLY A 397 -17.16 10.67 22.92
CA GLY A 397 -17.64 10.23 24.22
C GLY A 397 -19.02 10.80 24.53
N ILE A 398 -19.34 10.89 25.82
CA ILE A 398 -20.60 11.45 26.30
C ILE A 398 -20.31 12.87 26.77
N VAL A 399 -20.83 13.86 26.03
CA VAL A 399 -20.61 15.28 26.33
C VAL A 399 -21.61 15.72 27.41
N PRO A 400 -21.16 16.20 28.58
CA PRO A 400 -22.06 16.55 29.67
C PRO A 400 -22.88 17.81 29.35
N HIS A 401 -24.16 17.62 29.01
CA HIS A 401 -25.12 18.71 28.88
C HIS A 401 -26.55 18.20 29.02
N GLU A 402 -27.40 18.92 29.77
CA GLU A 402 -28.77 18.47 30.09
C GLU A 402 -29.62 18.23 28.83
N LYS A 403 -29.42 19.03 27.78
CA LYS A 403 -30.15 18.89 26.50
C LYS A 403 -29.76 17.65 25.69
N LEU A 404 -28.57 17.08 25.93
CA LEU A 404 -28.08 15.90 25.21
C LEU A 404 -28.55 14.58 25.85
N LEU A 405 -28.96 14.61 27.13
CA LEU A 405 -29.37 13.42 27.89
C LEU A 405 -30.48 12.59 27.24
N PRO A 406 -31.53 13.15 26.62
CA PRO A 406 -32.57 12.35 25.97
C PRO A 406 -32.02 11.46 24.85
N TYR A 407 -31.07 11.95 24.07
CA TYR A 407 -30.44 11.21 22.98
C TYR A 407 -29.54 10.10 23.51
N TYR A 408 -28.75 10.38 24.56
CA TYR A 408 -27.96 9.35 25.24
C TYR A 408 -28.82 8.28 25.91
N LYS A 409 -29.96 8.66 26.49
CA LYS A 409 -30.93 7.70 27.05
C LYS A 409 -31.48 6.76 25.98
N ALA A 410 -31.77 7.27 24.78
CA ALA A 410 -32.22 6.45 23.66
C ALA A 410 -31.14 5.44 23.20
N ALA A 411 -29.86 5.82 23.24
CA ALA A 411 -28.73 4.97 22.86
C ALA A 411 -28.30 3.99 23.97
N TRP A 412 -28.60 4.29 25.24
CA TRP A 412 -28.16 3.54 26.42
C TRP A 412 -28.31 2.01 26.36
N PRO A 413 -29.42 1.44 25.84
CA PRO A 413 -29.59 -0.01 25.77
C PRO A 413 -28.48 -0.75 25.01
N GLU A 414 -27.84 -0.10 24.04
CA GLU A 414 -26.76 -0.68 23.23
C GLU A 414 -25.40 -0.68 23.97
N TYR A 415 -25.22 0.24 24.94
CA TYR A 415 -23.92 0.46 25.60
C TYR A 415 -23.86 -0.06 27.04
N LYS A 416 -25.00 -0.27 27.71
CA LYS A 416 -25.07 -0.61 29.14
C LYS A 416 -24.34 -1.88 29.57
N ASN A 417 -24.14 -2.82 28.63
CA ASN A 417 -23.45 -4.09 28.87
C ASN A 417 -21.94 -4.01 28.63
N ASN A 418 -21.44 -2.92 28.06
CA ASN A 418 -20.02 -2.70 27.86
C ASN A 418 -19.47 -1.83 29.00
N ASN A 419 -18.65 -2.41 29.87
CA ASN A 419 -18.13 -1.73 31.07
C ASN A 419 -17.41 -0.40 30.77
N ASN A 420 -16.69 -0.30 29.66
CA ASN A 420 -15.95 0.91 29.30
C ASN A 420 -16.90 2.05 28.91
N PHE A 421 -17.92 1.76 28.09
CA PHE A 421 -18.91 2.76 27.72
C PHE A 421 -19.85 3.08 28.88
N ARG A 422 -20.32 2.08 29.63
CA ARG A 422 -21.11 2.27 30.85
C ARG A 422 -20.47 3.28 31.79
N LYS A 423 -19.16 3.17 32.02
CA LYS A 423 -18.42 4.13 32.86
C LYS A 423 -18.52 5.56 32.32
N LYS A 424 -18.34 5.78 31.02
CA LYS A 424 -18.44 7.12 30.39
C LYS A 424 -19.82 7.76 30.57
N PHE A 425 -20.89 6.98 30.44
CA PHE A 425 -22.26 7.47 30.67
C PHE A 425 -22.47 7.88 32.13
N ILE A 426 -21.99 7.06 33.08
CA ILE A 426 -22.09 7.37 34.51
C ILE A 426 -21.24 8.59 34.89
N ASP A 427 -20.03 8.71 34.35
CA ASP A 427 -19.14 9.84 34.61
C ASP A 427 -19.80 11.16 34.15
N CYS A 428 -20.46 11.17 32.99
CA CYS A 428 -21.27 12.30 32.52
C CYS A 428 -22.40 12.67 33.50
N LEU A 429 -23.15 11.69 34.03
CA LEU A 429 -24.21 11.96 35.01
C LEU A 429 -23.66 12.59 36.29
N LYS A 430 -22.49 12.14 36.75
CA LYS A 430 -21.82 12.70 37.93
C LYS A 430 -21.39 14.15 37.70
N GLU A 431 -20.85 14.47 36.53
CA GLU A 431 -20.51 15.85 36.17
C GLU A 431 -21.74 16.78 36.18
N LEU A 432 -22.92 16.25 35.83
CA LEU A 432 -24.20 16.96 35.89
C LEU A 432 -24.92 16.86 37.24
N ASN A 433 -24.31 16.23 38.26
CA ASN A 433 -24.92 15.98 39.57
C ASN A 433 -26.26 15.20 39.52
N LEU A 434 -26.38 14.26 38.58
CA LEU A 434 -27.55 13.39 38.41
C LEU A 434 -27.32 11.99 39.01
N PRO A 435 -28.40 11.27 39.39
CA PRO A 435 -28.29 9.90 39.89
C PRO A 435 -27.69 8.91 38.87
N ASP A 436 -26.84 7.98 39.32
CA ASP A 436 -26.18 6.95 38.48
C ASP A 436 -27.18 6.04 37.72
N ASP A 437 -28.43 5.95 38.17
CA ASP A 437 -29.52 5.18 37.57
C ASP A 437 -30.42 5.99 36.62
N TYR A 438 -30.06 7.24 36.28
CA TYR A 438 -30.87 8.14 35.45
C TYR A 438 -31.28 7.51 34.11
N PHE A 439 -30.37 6.84 33.42
CA PHE A 439 -30.65 6.20 32.12
C PHE A 439 -31.45 4.90 32.23
N ASP A 440 -31.55 4.31 33.43
CA ASP A 440 -32.31 3.07 33.69
C ASP A 440 -33.75 3.35 34.17
N LYS A 441 -34.06 4.59 34.56
CA LYS A 441 -35.42 5.02 34.93
C LYS A 441 -36.28 5.21 33.69
N GLU A 442 -37.56 4.83 33.74
CA GLU A 442 -38.53 5.06 32.65
C GLU A 442 -38.68 6.54 32.30
#